data_AF-A0AA88UU01-F1
#
_entry.id   AF-A0AA88UU01-F1
#
_cell.length_a   1.000
_cell.length_b   1.000
_cell.length_c   1.000
_cell.angle_alpha   90.00
_cell.angle_beta   90.00
_cell.angle_gamma   90.00
#
_symmetry.space_group_name_H-M   'P 1'
#
loop_
_entity.id
_entity.type
_entity.pdbx_description
1 polymer ?
#
loop_
_entity_poly.entity_id
_entity_poly.type
_entity_poly.pdbx_seq_one_letter_code
_entity_poly.pdbx_strand_id
1 'polypeptide(L)'
;MNYSLTISVDSIDSDFHHTCKIDIKPWHFWAKKGYKTFEVDGTHVEAYWDLRSAKFSGSPEPCTDFYVALVCDEEVVLLLGDYKKKAYKRTKSRPALVDAVLLYKKEHVFGKKCFTTRAKFDHRKKEHDIVVESSTSGPRDPEMWISIDGIVLIHIRNLQWKFRGNQTVVVDKQPVQVFWDVHAWLFCSPGSSHGLFIFKPGVQETDSDKEDSSHNDESDCSGGSRYYSTQSHSKASQFCLFLYAWKIE
;
A
#
# COMPACT_ATOMS: atom_id res chain seq x y z
N MET A 1 14.90 -13.96 12.60
CA MET A 1 13.87 -13.60 11.59
C MET A 1 14.22 -14.31 10.30
N ASN A 2 13.36 -15.20 9.82
CA ASN A 2 13.50 -15.80 8.50
C ASN A 2 12.69 -14.93 7.55
N TYR A 3 13.35 -14.37 6.54
CA TYR A 3 12.67 -13.62 5.49
C TYR A 3 12.46 -14.55 4.31
N SER A 4 11.37 -14.37 3.59
CA SER A 4 11.15 -15.02 2.31
C SER A 4 10.55 -14.02 1.34
N LEU A 5 11.00 -14.10 0.09
CA LEU A 5 10.40 -13.37 -1.02
C LEU A 5 9.58 -14.38 -1.83
N THR A 6 8.30 -14.10 -2.02
CA THR A 6 7.43 -14.87 -2.89
C THR A 6 6.94 -13.96 -3.99
N ILE A 7 7.11 -14.40 -5.24
CA ILE A 7 6.61 -13.72 -6.43
C ILE A 7 5.53 -14.62 -7.01
N SER A 8 4.35 -14.07 -7.24
CA SER A 8 3.26 -14.77 -7.91
C SER A 8 2.89 -13.98 -9.16
N VAL A 9 2.69 -14.69 -10.26
CA VAL A 9 2.25 -14.14 -11.54
C VAL A 9 0.93 -14.81 -11.90
N ASP A 10 -0.08 -13.99 -12.10
CA ASP A 10 -1.44 -14.40 -12.42
C ASP A 10 -1.66 -14.26 -13.93
N SER A 11 -2.14 -15.32 -14.56
CA SER A 11 -2.55 -15.29 -15.97
C SER A 11 -3.96 -14.72 -16.11
N ILE A 12 -4.22 -14.03 -17.21
CA ILE A 12 -5.57 -13.56 -17.55
C ILE A 12 -6.36 -14.69 -18.24
N ASP A 13 -5.66 -15.56 -18.97
CA ASP A 13 -6.25 -16.60 -19.82
C ASP A 13 -6.36 -17.95 -19.11
N SER A 14 -5.74 -18.11 -17.94
CA SER A 14 -5.78 -19.34 -17.18
C SER A 14 -5.89 -19.10 -15.67
N ASP A 15 -6.53 -20.01 -14.95
CA ASP A 15 -6.59 -20.00 -13.47
C ASP A 15 -5.27 -20.47 -12.83
N PHE A 16 -4.19 -20.61 -13.61
CA PHE A 16 -2.90 -21.05 -13.11
C PHE A 16 -2.11 -19.87 -12.55
N HIS A 17 -1.71 -19.98 -11.29
CA HIS A 17 -0.86 -19.03 -10.60
C HIS A 17 0.57 -19.54 -10.55
N HIS A 18 1.48 -18.86 -11.25
CA HIS A 18 2.89 -19.21 -11.22
C HIS A 18 3.56 -18.57 -10.01
N THR A 19 4.00 -19.38 -9.05
CA THR A 19 4.60 -18.89 -7.81
C THR A 19 6.08 -19.28 -7.68
N CYS A 20 6.93 -18.28 -7.47
CA CYS A 20 8.34 -18.42 -7.19
C CYS A 20 8.65 -17.95 -5.75
N LYS A 21 8.88 -18.91 -4.85
CA LYS A 21 9.35 -18.64 -3.49
C LYS A 21 10.88 -18.69 -3.39
N ILE A 22 11.45 -17.77 -2.62
CA ILE A 22 12.88 -17.60 -2.33
C ILE A 22 13.04 -17.45 -0.81
N ASP A 23 13.67 -18.43 -0.17
CA ASP A 23 13.94 -18.38 1.26
C ASP A 23 15.25 -17.63 1.54
N ILE A 24 15.17 -16.54 2.29
CA ILE A 24 16.32 -15.70 2.66
C ILE A 24 16.84 -16.19 4.00
N LYS A 25 17.74 -17.18 3.96
CA LYS A 25 18.32 -17.79 5.17
C LYS A 25 19.30 -16.82 5.87
N PRO A 26 19.32 -16.76 7.21
CA PRO A 26 20.20 -15.86 7.96
C PRO A 26 21.70 -16.16 7.85
N TRP A 27 22.08 -17.43 7.61
CA TRP A 27 23.45 -17.93 7.85
C TRP A 27 24.21 -18.37 6.60
N HIS A 28 23.62 -18.24 5.41
CA HIS A 28 24.32 -18.48 4.14
C HIS A 28 24.24 -17.22 3.27
N PHE A 29 25.38 -16.54 3.11
CA PHE A 29 25.55 -15.32 2.30
C PHE A 29 25.07 -15.45 0.84
N TRP A 30 24.73 -16.67 0.40
CA TRP A 30 24.34 -17.03 -0.95
C TRP A 30 22.84 -16.89 -1.26
N ALA A 31 21.95 -16.78 -0.26
CA ALA A 31 20.50 -16.66 -0.52
C ALA A 31 20.01 -15.20 -0.63
N LYS A 32 20.76 -14.25 -0.07
CA LYS A 32 20.38 -12.82 -0.04
C LYS A 32 20.58 -12.12 -1.39
N LYS A 33 21.27 -12.74 -2.34
CA LYS A 33 21.45 -12.25 -3.70
C LYS A 33 21.40 -13.44 -4.64
N GLY A 34 20.66 -13.32 -5.73
CA GLY A 34 20.57 -14.40 -6.69
C GLY A 34 19.74 -14.03 -7.90
N TYR A 35 19.49 -15.05 -8.70
CA TYR A 35 18.44 -15.04 -9.70
C TYR A 35 17.77 -16.40 -9.73
N LYS A 36 16.54 -16.45 -10.22
CA LYS A 36 15.76 -17.66 -10.40
C LYS A 36 14.87 -17.47 -11.61
N THR A 37 14.81 -18.52 -12.40
CA THR A 37 14.07 -18.55 -13.64
C THR A 37 12.85 -19.43 -13.48
N PHE A 38 11.74 -19.04 -14.08
CA PHE A 38 10.50 -19.80 -14.12
C PHE A 38 9.73 -19.47 -15.40
N GLU A 39 8.79 -20.33 -15.75
CA GLU A 39 7.94 -20.18 -16.93
C GLU A 39 6.54 -19.74 -16.49
N VAL A 40 5.96 -18.81 -17.25
CA VAL A 40 4.59 -18.30 -17.08
C VAL A 40 3.92 -18.37 -18.45
N ASP A 41 2.91 -19.20 -18.62
CA ASP A 41 2.17 -19.36 -19.89
C ASP A 41 3.08 -19.54 -21.14
N GLY A 42 4.13 -20.37 -21.06
CA GLY A 42 5.08 -20.56 -22.16
C GLY A 42 6.16 -19.48 -22.28
N THR A 43 6.06 -18.42 -21.47
CA THR A 43 6.98 -17.27 -21.49
C THR A 43 8.05 -17.41 -20.42
N HIS A 44 9.29 -17.13 -20.79
CA HIS A 44 10.44 -17.22 -19.90
C HIS A 44 10.56 -15.97 -19.02
N VAL A 45 10.50 -16.14 -17.71
CA VAL A 45 10.63 -15.05 -16.74
C VAL A 45 11.82 -15.28 -15.81
N GLU A 46 12.63 -14.25 -15.64
CA GLU A 46 13.78 -14.28 -14.75
C GLU A 46 13.59 -13.29 -13.59
N ALA A 47 13.63 -13.78 -12.36
CA ALA A 47 13.67 -12.96 -11.16
C ALA A 47 15.10 -12.77 -10.68
N TYR A 48 15.51 -11.53 -10.44
CA TYR A 48 16.80 -11.15 -9.87
C TYR A 48 16.60 -10.41 -8.55
N TRP A 49 17.47 -10.65 -7.56
CA TRP A 49 17.41 -9.91 -6.29
C TRP A 49 18.79 -9.68 -5.69
N ASP A 50 18.94 -8.57 -4.98
CA ASP A 50 20.03 -8.31 -4.04
C ASP A 50 19.47 -7.60 -2.80
N LEU A 51 19.36 -8.37 -1.72
CA LEU A 51 18.87 -7.97 -0.40
C LEU A 51 20.00 -8.02 0.65
N ARG A 52 21.27 -8.11 0.22
CA ARG A 52 22.41 -8.26 1.15
C ARG A 52 22.59 -7.06 2.06
N SER A 53 22.35 -5.86 1.52
CA SER A 53 22.50 -4.58 2.22
C SER A 53 21.15 -3.97 2.63
N ALA A 54 20.04 -4.70 2.41
CA ALA A 54 18.70 -4.23 2.67
C ALA A 54 18.54 -3.74 4.11
N LYS A 55 18.08 -2.50 4.26
CA LYS A 55 17.72 -1.91 5.56
C LYS A 55 16.23 -2.04 5.78
N PHE A 56 15.81 -2.23 7.03
CA PHE A 56 14.41 -2.36 7.43
C PHE A 56 14.09 -1.28 8.47
N SER A 57 12.87 -0.77 8.45
CA SER A 57 12.43 0.34 9.33
C SER A 57 11.07 0.04 9.96
N GLY A 58 11.03 -0.91 10.89
CA GLY A 58 9.80 -1.30 11.62
C GLY A 58 8.72 -2.01 10.78
N SER A 59 8.79 -1.94 9.44
CA SER A 59 7.95 -2.66 8.49
C SER A 59 8.65 -3.94 7.96
N PRO A 60 7.88 -4.98 7.56
CA PRO A 60 8.43 -6.16 6.88
C PRO A 60 9.08 -5.86 5.52
N GLU A 61 8.78 -4.72 4.89
CA GLU A 61 9.38 -4.32 3.61
C GLU A 61 10.75 -3.62 3.82
N PRO A 62 11.79 -3.97 3.04
CA PRO A 62 13.03 -3.20 3.02
C PRO A 62 12.81 -1.74 2.61
N CYS A 63 13.47 -0.80 3.28
CA CYS A 63 13.37 0.63 2.96
C CYS A 63 14.44 1.15 2.00
N THR A 64 15.66 0.60 2.05
CA THR A 64 16.80 1.07 1.25
C THR A 64 17.82 -0.04 1.03
N ASP A 65 18.75 0.18 0.09
CA ASP A 65 19.91 -0.64 -0.23
C ASP A 65 19.57 -2.03 -0.79
N PHE A 66 18.55 -2.09 -1.64
CA PHE A 66 18.08 -3.36 -2.20
C PHE A 66 17.54 -3.23 -3.64
N TYR A 67 17.43 -4.37 -4.33
CA TYR A 67 16.54 -4.48 -5.49
C TYR A 67 15.91 -5.87 -5.63
N VAL A 68 14.73 -5.90 -6.26
CA VAL A 68 14.11 -7.09 -6.85
C VAL A 68 13.69 -6.71 -8.27
N ALA A 69 14.08 -7.49 -9.27
CA ALA A 69 13.77 -7.23 -10.67
C ALA A 69 13.14 -8.46 -11.32
N LEU A 70 12.13 -8.26 -12.17
CA LEU A 70 11.63 -9.26 -13.10
C LEU A 70 12.05 -8.87 -14.51
N VAL A 71 12.52 -9.86 -15.27
CA VAL A 71 12.93 -9.72 -16.66
C VAL A 71 12.13 -10.67 -17.52
N CYS A 72 11.63 -10.17 -18.64
CA CYS A 72 10.94 -10.91 -19.69
C CYS A 72 11.37 -10.31 -21.03
N ASP A 73 11.67 -11.14 -22.04
CA ASP A 73 12.07 -10.71 -23.39
C ASP A 73 13.15 -9.61 -23.42
N GLU A 74 14.20 -9.81 -22.60
CA GLU A 74 15.32 -8.86 -22.46
C GLU A 74 14.92 -7.45 -21.94
N GLU A 75 13.71 -7.31 -21.41
CA GLU A 75 13.20 -6.11 -20.75
C GLU A 75 13.03 -6.31 -19.24
N VAL A 76 13.39 -5.31 -18.44
CA VAL A 76 13.05 -5.25 -17.01
C VAL A 76 11.62 -4.74 -16.87
N VAL A 77 10.68 -5.67 -16.65
CA VAL A 77 9.23 -5.39 -16.57
C VAL A 77 8.78 -4.96 -15.17
N LEU A 78 9.53 -5.32 -14.13
CA LEU A 78 9.30 -4.84 -12.75
C LEU A 78 10.64 -4.59 -12.08
N LEU A 79 10.77 -3.47 -11.39
CA LEU A 79 11.94 -3.15 -10.59
C LEU A 79 11.53 -2.49 -9.27
N LEU A 80 11.75 -3.20 -8.16
CA LEU A 80 11.58 -2.71 -6.80
C LEU A 80 12.93 -2.37 -6.18
N GLY A 81 12.95 -1.38 -5.28
CA GLY A 81 14.13 -0.94 -4.56
C GLY A 81 14.92 0.20 -5.21
N ASP A 82 15.94 0.69 -4.50
CA ASP A 82 16.74 1.86 -4.83
C ASP A 82 18.03 1.53 -5.62
N TYR A 83 18.43 0.26 -5.70
CA TYR A 83 19.62 -0.20 -6.43
C TYR A 83 19.41 -0.37 -7.94
N LYS A 84 18.71 0.57 -8.59
CA LYS A 84 18.35 0.51 -10.02
C LYS A 84 19.54 0.27 -10.94
N LYS A 85 20.63 1.04 -10.77
CA LYS A 85 21.86 0.89 -11.58
C LYS A 85 22.49 -0.50 -11.46
N LYS A 86 22.47 -1.09 -10.25
CA LYS A 86 23.01 -2.43 -10.01
C LYS A 86 22.12 -3.50 -10.65
N ALA A 87 20.80 -3.32 -10.60
CA ALA A 87 19.83 -4.21 -11.24
C ALA A 87 20.07 -4.27 -12.77
N TYR A 88 20.05 -3.13 -13.46
CA TYR A 88 20.27 -3.08 -14.91
C TYR A 88 21.65 -3.61 -15.34
N LYS A 89 22.71 -3.32 -14.58
CA LYS A 89 24.03 -3.90 -14.84
C LYS A 89 24.05 -5.42 -14.69
N ARG A 90 23.25 -5.97 -13.76
CA ARG A 90 23.19 -7.40 -13.49
C ARG A 90 22.37 -8.15 -14.54
N THR A 91 21.21 -7.61 -14.90
CA THR A 91 20.29 -8.22 -15.87
C THR A 91 20.78 -8.08 -17.30
N LYS A 92 21.54 -7.02 -17.61
CA LYS A 92 21.91 -6.63 -19.00
C LYS A 92 20.70 -6.36 -19.90
N SER A 93 19.54 -6.14 -19.29
CA SER A 93 18.26 -5.91 -19.95
C SER A 93 17.96 -4.41 -19.99
N ARG A 94 17.18 -3.98 -20.97
CA ARG A 94 16.70 -2.59 -21.06
C ARG A 94 15.46 -2.38 -20.18
N PRO A 95 15.11 -1.14 -19.81
CA PRO A 95 13.81 -0.86 -19.21
C PRO A 95 12.69 -1.24 -20.19
N ALA A 96 11.55 -1.72 -19.65
CA ALA A 96 10.34 -1.88 -20.43
C ALA A 96 9.83 -0.52 -20.96
N LEU A 97 9.06 -0.55 -22.04
CA LEU A 97 8.45 0.66 -22.62
C LEU A 97 7.37 1.27 -21.72
N VAL A 98 6.75 0.43 -20.87
CA VAL A 98 5.69 0.80 -19.95
C VAL A 98 6.11 0.42 -18.54
N ASP A 99 6.02 1.37 -17.62
CA ASP A 99 6.33 1.13 -16.21
C ASP A 99 5.22 0.31 -15.55
N ALA A 100 5.62 -0.63 -14.68
CA ALA A 100 4.69 -1.36 -13.83
C ALA A 100 3.94 -0.40 -12.88
N VAL A 101 2.63 -0.62 -12.74
CA VAL A 101 1.76 0.18 -11.88
C VAL A 101 1.41 -0.59 -10.61
N LEU A 102 1.64 0.01 -9.44
CA LEU A 102 1.25 -0.57 -8.16
C LEU A 102 -0.24 -0.34 -7.91
N LEU A 103 -1.04 -1.42 -7.96
CA LEU A 103 -2.49 -1.37 -7.74
C LEU A 103 -2.87 -1.44 -6.27
N TYR A 104 -2.18 -2.24 -5.46
CA TYR A 104 -2.41 -2.25 -4.03
C TYR A 104 -1.19 -2.72 -3.26
N LYS A 105 -1.15 -2.34 -1.99
CA LYS A 105 -0.17 -2.81 -1.01
C LYS A 105 -0.94 -3.39 0.17
N LYS A 106 -0.60 -4.62 0.58
CA LYS A 106 -1.18 -5.28 1.75
C LYS A 106 -0.08 -5.60 2.74
N GLU A 107 -0.18 -5.07 3.95
CA GLU A 107 0.82 -5.28 5.01
C GLU A 107 0.17 -5.82 6.28
N HIS A 108 0.86 -6.76 6.93
CA HIS A 108 0.55 -7.22 8.27
C HIS A 108 1.63 -6.72 9.22
N VAL A 109 1.24 -5.91 10.20
CA VAL A 109 2.14 -5.31 11.19
C VAL A 109 1.70 -5.73 12.58
N PHE A 110 2.67 -5.92 13.47
CA PHE A 110 2.46 -6.42 14.83
C PHE A 110 3.00 -5.40 15.81
N GLY A 111 2.22 -5.08 16.84
CA GLY A 111 2.55 -4.04 17.80
C GLY A 111 1.60 -4.06 18.99
N LYS A 112 1.96 -3.34 20.06
CA LYS A 112 1.10 -3.22 21.25
C LYS A 112 0.11 -2.07 21.07
N LYS A 113 0.64 -0.89 20.81
CA LYS A 113 -0.13 0.35 20.71
C LYS A 113 0.13 1.15 19.44
N CYS A 114 1.26 0.94 18.78
CA CYS A 114 1.73 1.72 17.64
C CYS A 114 2.01 0.79 16.46
N PHE A 115 1.53 1.17 15.27
CA PHE A 115 1.62 0.41 14.03
C PHE A 115 2.07 1.34 12.91
N THR A 116 3.16 1.01 12.25
CA THR A 116 3.80 1.87 11.25
C THR A 116 3.77 1.24 9.88
N THR A 117 3.48 2.04 8.86
CA THR A 117 3.55 1.64 7.44
C THR A 117 3.97 2.84 6.59
N ARG A 118 4.28 2.59 5.33
CA ARG A 118 4.67 3.61 4.35
C ARG A 118 3.95 3.39 3.04
N ALA A 119 3.47 4.46 2.43
CA ALA A 119 2.81 4.40 1.14
C ALA A 119 2.95 5.70 0.33
N LYS A 120 2.82 5.57 -1.00
CA LYS A 120 2.74 6.69 -1.93
C LYS A 120 1.30 6.84 -2.40
N PHE A 121 0.68 7.98 -2.08
CA PHE A 121 -0.67 8.30 -2.56
C PHE A 121 -0.67 8.88 -3.98
N ASP A 122 0.48 9.39 -4.43
CA ASP A 122 0.76 9.82 -5.81
C ASP A 122 2.12 9.23 -6.22
N HIS A 123 2.16 8.55 -7.37
CA HIS A 123 3.37 7.91 -7.89
C HIS A 123 4.52 8.90 -8.14
N ARG A 124 4.21 10.18 -8.39
CA ARG A 124 5.19 11.24 -8.64
C ARG A 124 5.71 11.90 -7.37
N LYS A 125 5.02 11.71 -6.24
CA LYS A 125 5.36 12.35 -4.96
C LYS A 125 6.18 11.43 -4.07
N LYS A 126 6.63 11.99 -2.95
CA LYS A 126 7.36 11.26 -1.92
C LYS A 126 6.48 10.16 -1.30
N GLU A 127 7.15 9.18 -0.70
CA GLU A 127 6.49 8.22 0.19
C GLU A 127 6.18 8.89 1.53
N HIS A 128 5.03 8.55 2.12
CA HIS A 128 4.58 9.09 3.40
C HIS A 128 4.70 8.04 4.50
N ASP A 129 5.10 8.49 5.68
CA ASP A 129 5.12 7.67 6.90
C ASP A 129 3.74 7.73 7.57
N ILE A 130 3.10 6.57 7.71
CA ILE A 130 1.78 6.45 8.32
C ILE A 130 1.93 5.71 9.64
N VAL A 131 1.39 6.30 10.70
CA VAL A 131 1.41 5.73 12.04
C VAL A 131 -0.01 5.66 12.57
N VAL A 132 -0.44 4.46 12.95
CA VAL A 132 -1.67 4.24 13.69
C VAL A 132 -1.31 3.96 15.14
N GLU A 133 -1.83 4.76 16.05
CA GLU A 133 -1.63 4.58 17.47
C GLU A 133 -2.96 4.40 18.17
N SER A 134 -2.95 3.65 19.27
CA SER A 134 -4.15 3.37 20.04
C SER A 134 -3.87 3.37 21.54
N SER A 135 -4.85 3.88 22.27
CA SER A 135 -4.93 3.81 23.72
C SER A 135 -6.26 3.14 24.08
N THR A 136 -6.26 1.81 24.11
CA THR A 136 -7.47 1.00 24.37
C THR A 136 -7.51 0.39 25.78
N SER A 137 -6.44 0.56 26.55
CA SER A 137 -6.29 -0.04 27.88
C SER A 137 -6.07 1.05 28.91
N GLY A 138 -6.83 1.01 30.01
CA GLY A 138 -6.73 1.97 31.10
C GLY A 138 -8.09 2.52 31.55
N PRO A 139 -8.10 3.50 32.47
CA PRO A 139 -9.35 4.06 33.01
C PRO A 139 -10.03 5.06 32.07
N ARG A 140 -9.36 5.47 30.98
CA ARG A 140 -9.91 6.40 29.99
C ARG A 140 -10.68 5.64 28.93
N ASP A 141 -11.63 6.32 28.31
CA ASP A 141 -12.31 5.81 27.12
C ASP A 141 -11.30 5.43 26.03
N PRO A 142 -11.47 4.26 25.38
CA PRO A 142 -10.63 3.86 24.27
C PRO A 142 -10.56 4.92 23.17
N GLU A 143 -9.35 5.19 22.67
CA GLU A 143 -9.12 6.13 21.58
C GLU A 143 -8.06 5.62 20.61
N MET A 144 -8.07 6.15 19.39
CA MET A 144 -7.01 5.93 18.42
C MET A 144 -6.79 7.17 17.56
N TRP A 145 -5.61 7.27 16.97
CA TRP A 145 -5.30 8.31 16.00
C TRP A 145 -4.41 7.80 14.88
N ILE A 146 -4.49 8.48 13.75
CA ILE A 146 -3.73 8.20 12.54
C ILE A 146 -2.95 9.45 12.20
N SER A 147 -1.62 9.28 12.17
CA SER A 147 -0.66 10.32 11.82
C SER A 147 -0.06 10.03 10.46
N ILE A 148 0.12 11.06 9.64
CA ILE A 148 0.83 10.99 8.36
C ILE A 148 1.95 12.04 8.38
N ASP A 149 3.18 11.61 8.14
CA ASP A 149 4.40 12.42 8.23
C ASP A 149 4.54 13.16 9.58
N GLY A 150 4.12 12.50 10.67
CA GLY A 150 4.15 13.04 12.03
C GLY A 150 3.00 13.98 12.39
N ILE A 151 2.08 14.25 11.46
CA ILE A 151 0.90 15.11 11.69
C ILE A 151 -0.31 14.23 11.96
N VAL A 152 -0.99 14.42 13.10
CA VAL A 152 -2.25 13.72 13.42
C VAL A 152 -3.36 14.27 12.52
N LEU A 153 -3.88 13.44 11.60
CA LEU A 153 -4.94 13.84 10.68
C LEU A 153 -6.32 13.28 11.08
N ILE A 154 -6.34 12.16 11.79
CA ILE A 154 -7.56 11.53 12.30
C ILE A 154 -7.37 11.23 13.77
N HIS A 155 -8.28 11.67 14.62
CA HIS A 155 -8.31 11.34 16.04
C HIS A 155 -9.72 10.93 16.45
N ILE A 156 -9.87 9.68 16.86
CA ILE A 156 -11.15 9.06 17.20
C ILE A 156 -11.17 8.80 18.70
N ARG A 157 -11.94 9.63 19.40
CA ARG A 157 -12.29 9.44 20.81
C ARG A 157 -13.52 8.54 20.92
N ASN A 158 -13.67 7.92 22.09
CA ASN A 158 -14.79 7.03 22.40
C ASN A 158 -14.93 5.92 21.34
N LEU A 159 -13.80 5.27 21.05
CA LEU A 159 -13.63 4.29 19.98
C LEU A 159 -14.60 3.10 20.10
N GLN A 160 -15.08 2.80 21.31
CA GLN A 160 -16.13 1.80 21.55
C GLN A 160 -17.44 2.06 20.81
N TRP A 161 -17.69 3.31 20.39
CA TRP A 161 -18.85 3.70 19.59
C TRP A 161 -18.52 3.96 18.12
N LYS A 162 -17.22 4.05 17.78
CA LYS A 162 -16.71 4.45 16.47
C LYS A 162 -15.66 3.48 15.93
N PHE A 163 -15.71 2.22 16.35
CA PHE A 163 -14.72 1.20 15.98
C PHE A 163 -14.80 0.80 14.50
N ARG A 164 -15.84 1.20 13.78
CA ARG A 164 -15.93 1.13 12.31
C ARG A 164 -16.30 2.50 11.78
N GLY A 165 -15.62 2.94 10.72
CA GLY A 165 -15.90 4.23 10.12
C GLY A 165 -14.92 4.59 9.02
N ASN A 166 -15.08 5.82 8.52
CA ASN A 166 -14.23 6.37 7.49
C ASN A 166 -14.13 7.90 7.61
N GLN A 167 -13.05 8.47 7.08
CA GLN A 167 -12.82 9.90 7.01
C GLN A 167 -11.91 10.21 5.82
N THR A 168 -12.17 11.31 5.12
CA THR A 168 -11.27 11.82 4.08
C THR A 168 -10.38 12.90 4.68
N VAL A 169 -9.08 12.80 4.44
CA VAL A 169 -8.07 13.78 4.87
C VAL A 169 -7.30 14.28 3.64
N VAL A 170 -6.61 15.41 3.76
CA VAL A 170 -5.79 15.95 2.67
C VAL A 170 -4.32 15.76 3.03
N VAL A 171 -3.58 15.06 2.16
CA VAL A 171 -2.14 14.83 2.27
C VAL A 171 -1.48 15.40 1.02
N ASP A 172 -0.56 16.35 1.16
CA ASP A 172 0.10 17.03 0.03
C ASP A 172 -0.86 17.51 -1.07
N LYS A 173 -1.96 18.15 -0.66
CA LYS A 173 -3.06 18.65 -1.51
C LYS A 173 -3.86 17.57 -2.24
N GLN A 174 -3.67 16.29 -1.89
CA GLN A 174 -4.42 15.18 -2.45
C GLN A 174 -5.40 14.63 -1.39
N PRO A 175 -6.68 14.42 -1.73
CA PRO A 175 -7.60 13.75 -0.83
C PRO A 175 -7.20 12.28 -0.68
N VAL A 176 -7.21 11.78 0.56
CA VAL A 176 -7.00 10.37 0.90
C VAL A 176 -8.16 9.92 1.78
N GLN A 177 -8.93 8.97 1.29
CA GLN A 177 -10.00 8.34 2.05
C GLN A 177 -9.41 7.25 2.93
N VAL A 178 -9.70 7.33 4.22
CA VAL A 178 -9.24 6.37 5.23
C VAL A 178 -10.45 5.66 5.80
N PHE A 179 -10.44 4.33 5.77
CA PHE A 179 -11.44 3.48 6.41
C PHE A 179 -10.79 2.71 7.54
N TRP A 180 -11.56 2.39 8.57
CA TRP A 180 -11.11 1.54 9.67
C TRP A 180 -12.18 0.57 10.14
N ASP A 181 -11.74 -0.62 10.51
CA ASP A 181 -12.47 -1.56 11.36
C ASP A 181 -11.51 -2.08 12.44
N VAL A 182 -11.75 -1.65 13.67
CA VAL A 182 -10.95 -2.02 14.86
C VAL A 182 -11.79 -2.71 15.92
N HIS A 183 -12.94 -3.29 15.53
CA HIS A 183 -13.79 -4.05 16.45
C HIS A 183 -12.99 -5.11 17.22
N ALA A 184 -12.15 -5.87 16.51
CA ALA A 184 -11.34 -6.91 17.11
C ALA A 184 -10.36 -6.40 18.18
N TRP A 185 -9.88 -5.16 18.07
CA TRP A 185 -9.00 -4.58 19.08
C TRP A 185 -9.67 -4.32 20.43
N LEU A 186 -10.99 -4.17 20.44
CA LEU A 186 -11.76 -3.82 21.64
C LEU A 186 -12.46 -5.03 22.26
N PHE A 187 -12.92 -5.96 21.42
CA PHE A 187 -13.86 -7.01 21.84
C PHE A 187 -13.33 -8.43 21.67
N CYS A 188 -12.12 -8.62 21.12
CA CYS A 188 -11.50 -9.93 20.98
C CYS A 188 -10.21 -10.02 21.82
N SER A 189 -9.81 -11.26 22.15
CA SER A 189 -8.54 -11.49 22.85
C SER A 189 -7.36 -10.99 22.02
N PRO A 190 -6.33 -10.37 22.63
CA PRO A 190 -5.12 -9.99 21.92
C PRO A 190 -4.53 -11.16 21.12
N GLY A 191 -4.03 -10.86 19.92
CA GLY A 191 -3.44 -11.85 19.00
C GLY A 191 -4.44 -12.69 18.20
N SER A 192 -5.73 -12.69 18.54
CA SER A 192 -6.74 -13.51 17.83
C SER A 192 -7.19 -12.93 16.50
N SER A 193 -7.10 -11.61 16.33
CA SER A 193 -7.54 -10.88 15.13
C SER A 193 -6.83 -9.52 15.04
N HIS A 194 -7.18 -8.71 14.04
CA HIS A 194 -6.50 -7.47 13.68
C HIS A 194 -7.47 -6.29 13.54
N GLY A 195 -6.92 -5.08 13.59
CA GLY A 195 -7.56 -3.88 13.09
C GLY A 195 -7.21 -3.71 11.62
N LEU A 196 -8.20 -3.38 10.79
CA LEU A 196 -8.04 -3.14 9.37
C LEU A 196 -8.11 -1.64 9.10
N PHE A 197 -7.13 -1.13 8.36
CA PHE A 197 -7.14 0.23 7.84
C PHE A 197 -6.97 0.20 6.32
N ILE A 198 -7.78 0.98 5.61
CA ILE A 198 -7.69 1.09 4.15
C ILE A 198 -7.44 2.55 3.81
N PHE A 199 -6.37 2.82 3.06
CA PHE A 199 -6.07 4.15 2.55
C PHE A 199 -6.22 4.14 1.04
N LYS A 200 -7.12 4.99 0.54
CA LYS A 200 -7.44 5.12 -0.89
C LYS A 200 -7.25 6.57 -1.33
N PRO A 201 -6.28 6.88 -2.20
CA PRO A 201 -6.16 8.20 -2.80
C PRO A 201 -7.42 8.52 -3.61
N GLY A 202 -7.98 9.71 -3.39
CA GLY A 202 -9.08 10.25 -4.18
C GLY A 202 -8.59 11.01 -5.42
N VAL A 203 -9.53 11.32 -6.31
CA VAL A 203 -9.28 12.23 -7.44
C VAL A 203 -9.21 13.66 -6.90
N GLN A 204 -8.22 14.42 -7.35
CA GLN A 204 -8.21 15.85 -7.17
C GLN A 204 -9.28 16.45 -8.08
N GLU A 205 -10.32 17.08 -7.52
CA GLU A 205 -11.19 17.96 -8.31
C GLU A 205 -10.29 19.06 -8.88
N THR A 206 -10.14 19.05 -10.21
CA THR A 206 -9.51 20.16 -10.90
C THR A 206 -10.64 21.14 -11.15
N ASP A 207 -10.61 22.28 -10.46
CA ASP A 207 -11.46 23.43 -10.78
C ASP A 207 -11.21 23.77 -12.25
N SER A 208 -12.09 23.27 -13.12
CA SER A 208 -12.13 23.59 -14.53
C SER A 208 -13.45 24.29 -14.82
N ASP A 209 -13.70 25.34 -14.04
CA ASP A 209 -14.74 26.31 -14.35
C ASP A 209 -14.25 27.18 -15.51
N LYS A 210 -14.49 26.68 -16.74
CA LYS A 210 -14.74 27.55 -17.87
C LYS A 210 -16.25 27.54 -18.10
N GLU A 211 -16.89 28.53 -17.50
CA GLU A 211 -18.29 28.86 -17.71
C GLU A 211 -18.50 29.24 -19.19
N ASP A 212 -19.05 28.32 -19.98
CA ASP A 212 -19.80 28.70 -21.18
C ASP A 212 -21.22 29.05 -20.72
N SER A 213 -21.50 30.35 -20.73
CA SER A 213 -22.79 30.92 -20.36
C SER A 213 -23.81 30.63 -21.45
N SER A 214 -24.84 29.85 -21.11
CA SER A 214 -26.13 29.89 -21.80
C SER A 214 -27.27 29.96 -20.79
N HIS A 215 -28.06 31.02 -20.92
CA HIS A 215 -29.27 31.29 -20.16
C HIS A 215 -30.38 30.27 -20.46
N ASN A 216 -31.03 29.73 -19.43
CA ASN A 216 -32.47 29.95 -19.17
C ASN A 216 -33.00 29.15 -17.95
N ASP A 217 -33.67 29.90 -17.08
CA ASP A 217 -34.86 29.67 -16.26
C ASP A 217 -35.10 28.43 -15.36
N GLU A 218 -35.43 28.80 -14.11
CA GLU A 218 -36.39 28.23 -13.14
C GLU A 218 -36.24 26.80 -12.62
N SER A 219 -35.90 26.68 -11.31
CA SER A 219 -36.71 25.95 -10.31
C SER A 219 -35.97 25.81 -8.97
N ASP A 220 -36.69 26.06 -7.88
CA ASP A 220 -36.25 26.13 -6.49
C ASP A 220 -35.70 24.82 -5.87
N CYS A 221 -34.70 25.03 -5.02
CA CYS A 221 -34.28 24.30 -3.81
C CYS A 221 -34.75 22.84 -3.58
N SER A 222 -33.84 21.88 -3.77
CA SER A 222 -33.72 20.75 -2.84
C SER A 222 -32.25 20.30 -2.74
N GLY A 223 -31.74 20.22 -1.50
CA GLY A 223 -30.34 20.01 -1.19
C GLY A 223 -29.77 18.76 -1.85
N GLY A 224 -28.74 18.96 -2.68
CA GLY A 224 -28.00 17.89 -3.33
C GLY A 224 -27.27 17.05 -2.29
N SER A 225 -27.94 16.02 -1.78
CA SER A 225 -27.30 14.83 -1.24
C SER A 225 -26.39 14.28 -2.33
N ARG A 226 -25.10 14.63 -2.27
CA ARG A 226 -24.07 14.02 -3.10
C ARG A 226 -23.89 12.58 -2.61
N TYR A 227 -24.79 11.71 -3.05
CA TYR A 227 -24.51 10.29 -3.09
C TYR A 227 -23.21 10.12 -3.86
N TYR A 228 -22.15 9.71 -3.15
CA TYR A 228 -20.90 9.28 -3.76
C TYR A 228 -21.21 8.04 -4.60
N SER A 229 -21.57 8.25 -5.87
CA SER A 229 -21.73 7.17 -6.82
C SER A 229 -20.41 6.40 -6.89
N THR A 230 -20.47 5.09 -6.67
CA THR A 230 -19.33 4.16 -6.75
C THR A 230 -18.83 3.95 -8.19
N GLN A 231 -19.35 4.72 -9.14
CA GLN A 231 -19.04 4.60 -10.55
C GLN A 231 -18.51 5.93 -11.09
N SER A 232 -17.24 6.17 -10.80
CA SER A 232 -16.43 7.19 -11.48
C SER A 232 -15.20 6.48 -12.03
N HIS A 233 -15.28 6.10 -13.31
CA HIS A 233 -14.09 5.80 -14.12
C HIS A 233 -13.31 7.10 -14.30
N SER A 234 -12.61 7.52 -13.24
CA SER A 234 -11.75 8.70 -13.23
C SER A 234 -10.29 8.24 -13.17
N LYS A 235 -9.40 9.08 -13.73
CA LYS A 235 -7.94 8.92 -13.78
C LYS A 235 -7.26 9.00 -12.39
N ALA A 236 -7.96 8.61 -11.32
CA ALA A 236 -7.37 8.44 -9.99
C ALA A 236 -6.36 7.30 -10.04
N SER A 237 -5.30 7.42 -9.24
CA SER A 237 -4.44 6.28 -8.93
C SER A 237 -5.33 5.16 -8.35
N GLN A 238 -5.34 3.99 -9.00
CA GLN A 238 -6.10 2.82 -8.54
C GLN A 238 -5.48 2.21 -7.27
N PHE A 239 -4.40 2.79 -6.75
CA PHE A 239 -3.68 2.34 -5.56
C PHE A 239 -4.58 2.23 -4.33
N CYS A 240 -4.48 1.12 -3.60
CA CYS A 240 -5.05 0.97 -2.25
C CYS A 240 -4.01 0.40 -1.28
N LEU A 241 -3.88 0.98 -0.09
CA LEU A 241 -3.13 0.38 1.01
C LEU A 241 -4.09 -0.33 1.97
N PHE A 242 -3.84 -1.61 2.25
CA PHE A 242 -4.50 -2.39 3.27
C PHE A 242 -3.52 -2.69 4.40
N LEU A 243 -3.74 -2.09 5.56
CA LEU A 243 -2.94 -2.28 6.76
C LEU A 243 -3.68 -3.15 7.76
N TYR A 244 -3.16 -4.35 8.00
CA TYR A 244 -3.63 -5.31 8.99
C TYR A 244 -2.77 -5.17 10.25
N ALA A 245 -3.31 -4.56 11.28
CA ALA A 245 -2.58 -4.22 12.50
C ALA A 245 -2.97 -5.13 13.66
N TRP A 246 -2.03 -6.01 14.05
CA TRP A 246 -2.22 -7.08 15.02
C TRP A 246 -1.74 -6.67 16.40
N LYS A 247 -2.67 -6.53 17.35
CA LYS A 247 -2.35 -6.30 18.76
C LYS A 247 -1.85 -7.58 19.39
N ILE A 248 -0.57 -7.62 19.76
CA ILE A 248 0.07 -8.81 20.33
C ILE A 248 -0.05 -8.88 21.86
N GLU A 249 -0.38 -7.77 22.52
CA GLU A 249 -0.59 -7.64 23.96
C GLU A 249 -1.63 -6.56 24.26
#